data_AF-I4CBQ4-F1
#
_entry.id   AF-I4CBQ4-F1
#
_cell.length_a   1.000
_cell.length_b   1.000
_cell.length_c   1.000
_cell.angle_alpha   90.00
_cell.angle_beta   90.00
_cell.angle_gamma   90.00
#
_symmetry.space_group_name_H-M   'P 1'
#
loop_
_entity.id
_entity.type
_entity.pdbx_description
1 polymer ?
#
loop_
_entity_poly.entity_id
_entity_poly.type
_entity_poly.pdbx_seq_one_letter_code
_entity_poly.pdbx_strand_id
1 'polypeptide(L)'
;MDYIRMTAPCGLPCFACYLYLANEDPDMRALVSKELGIPPEKAVCKGCRDEGGKCSHLPMNCRVYPCADRRGISFCCDCPEFPCDFLQPYADNAKLWHNTKVFNLCLIKKMGLEHWAKTKAERVLRAYSCEKWRL
;
A
#
# COMPACT_ATOMS: atom_id res chain seq x y z
N MET A 1 -6.64 -15.69 -2.46
CA MET A 1 -6.33 -14.27 -2.68
C MET A 1 -5.23 -14.18 -3.73
N ASP A 2 -5.44 -13.41 -4.79
CA ASP A 2 -4.40 -13.13 -5.78
C ASP A 2 -3.47 -12.04 -5.22
N TYR A 3 -2.30 -12.42 -4.72
CA TYR A 3 -1.37 -11.46 -4.10
C TYR A 3 -0.74 -10.50 -5.11
N ILE A 4 -0.64 -10.86 -6.39
CA ILE A 4 -0.16 -9.94 -7.42
C ILE A 4 -1.18 -8.82 -7.55
N ARG A 5 -2.45 -9.18 -7.76
CA ARG A 5 -3.55 -8.22 -7.88
C ARG A 5 -3.75 -7.39 -6.62
N MET A 6 -3.56 -8.00 -5.45
CA MET A 6 -3.76 -7.39 -4.13
C MET A 6 -2.54 -6.67 -3.54
N THR A 7 -1.47 -6.50 -4.32
CA THR A 7 -0.28 -5.74 -3.89
C THR A 7 0.03 -4.66 -4.92
N ALA A 8 0.06 -3.41 -4.47
CA ALA A 8 0.39 -2.27 -5.31
C ALA A 8 1.82 -2.39 -5.87
N PRO A 9 2.13 -1.81 -7.04
CA PRO A 9 3.50 -1.83 -7.58
C PRO A 9 4.55 -1.26 -6.62
N CYS A 10 4.16 -0.34 -5.73
CA CYS A 10 5.03 0.22 -4.69
C CYS A 10 5.23 -0.67 -3.45
N GLY A 11 4.70 -1.90 -3.44
CA GLY A 11 4.86 -2.85 -2.33
C GLY A 11 3.90 -2.66 -1.17
N LEU A 12 2.85 -1.84 -1.31
CA LEU A 12 1.80 -1.73 -0.31
C LEU A 12 0.78 -2.88 -0.46
N PRO A 13 0.48 -3.61 0.63
CA PRO A 13 -0.52 -4.69 0.62
C PRO A 13 -1.94 -4.12 0.69
N CYS A 14 -2.69 -4.12 -0.42
CA CYS A 14 -4.07 -3.64 -0.41
C CYS A 14 -4.96 -4.48 0.52
N PHE A 15 -4.66 -5.76 0.68
CA PHE A 15 -5.34 -6.65 1.62
C PHE A 15 -5.15 -6.29 3.10
N ALA A 16 -4.25 -5.36 3.42
CA ALA A 16 -4.10 -4.79 4.77
C ALA A 16 -4.41 -3.28 4.80
N CYS A 17 -4.98 -2.73 3.72
CA CYS A 17 -5.37 -1.32 3.65
C CYS A 17 -6.66 -1.08 4.42
N TYR A 18 -6.66 -0.09 5.32
CA TYR A 18 -7.87 0.32 6.03
C TYR A 18 -9.06 0.61 5.08
N LEU A 19 -8.82 1.25 3.93
CA LEU A 19 -9.90 1.57 2.99
C LEU A 19 -10.41 0.33 2.25
N TYR A 20 -9.54 -0.63 1.94
CA TYR A 20 -9.97 -1.89 1.32
C TYR A 20 -10.73 -2.76 2.31
N LEU A 21 -10.24 -2.87 3.55
CA LEU A 21 -10.88 -3.64 4.61
C LEU A 21 -12.25 -3.07 5.00
N ALA A 22 -12.42 -1.74 4.91
CA ALA A 22 -13.72 -1.07 5.07
C ALA A 22 -14.80 -1.53 4.08
N ASN A 23 -14.45 -2.25 2.99
CA ASN A 23 -15.45 -2.88 2.11
C ASN A 23 -16.27 -3.97 2.80
N GLU A 24 -15.71 -4.62 3.82
CA GLU A 24 -16.36 -5.74 4.52
C GLU A 24 -16.72 -5.40 5.98
N ASP A 25 -16.25 -4.25 6.49
CA ASP A 25 -16.47 -3.79 7.86
C ASP A 25 -17.21 -2.43 7.88
N PRO A 26 -18.53 -2.41 8.21
CA PRO A 26 -19.32 -1.19 8.26
C PRO A 26 -18.84 -0.16 9.30
N ASP A 27 -18.32 -0.61 10.44
CA ASP A 27 -17.83 0.28 11.49
C ASP A 27 -16.54 0.96 11.05
N MET A 28 -15.63 0.18 10.44
CA MET A 28 -14.43 0.72 9.80
C MET A 28 -14.80 1.68 8.67
N ARG A 29 -15.82 1.37 7.87
CA ARG A 29 -16.31 2.25 6.80
C ARG A 29 -16.81 3.60 7.34
N ALA A 30 -17.56 3.59 8.44
CA ALA A 30 -18.02 4.81 9.09
C ALA A 30 -16.85 5.67 9.60
N LEU A 31 -15.83 5.03 10.20
CA LEU A 31 -14.61 5.71 10.62
C LEU A 31 -13.86 6.32 9.44
N VAL A 32 -13.62 5.55 8.38
CA VAL A 32 -12.91 6.02 7.18
C VAL A 32 -13.67 7.16 6.48
N SER A 33 -14.99 7.04 6.38
CA SER A 33 -15.86 8.10 5.86
C SER A 33 -15.69 9.40 6.62
N LYS A 34 -15.71 9.34 7.96
CA LYS A 34 -15.51 10.50 8.83
C LYS A 34 -14.12 11.10 8.68
N GLU A 35 -13.07 10.29 8.73
CA GLU A 35 -11.68 10.76 8.67
C GLU A 35 -11.31 11.36 7.30
N LEU A 36 -11.86 10.82 6.21
CA LEU A 36 -11.63 11.33 4.85
C LEU A 36 -12.61 12.43 4.43
N GLY A 37 -13.66 12.69 5.21
CA GLY A 37 -14.71 13.65 4.85
C GLY A 37 -15.50 13.27 3.60
N ILE A 38 -15.66 11.96 3.33
CA ILE A 38 -16.38 11.43 2.17
C ILE A 38 -17.62 10.65 2.61
N PRO A 39 -18.69 10.58 1.81
CA PRO A 39 -19.85 9.72 2.10
C PRO A 39 -19.43 8.25 2.30
N PRO A 40 -20.10 7.48 3.20
CA PRO A 40 -19.80 6.07 3.42
C PRO A 40 -19.79 5.23 2.14
N GLU A 41 -20.64 5.56 1.17
CA GLU A 41 -20.74 4.87 -0.12
C GLU A 41 -19.50 5.08 -0.99
N LYS A 42 -18.70 6.12 -0.71
CA LYS A 42 -17.42 6.42 -1.36
C LYS A 42 -16.22 5.94 -0.55
N ALA A 43 -16.42 5.51 0.70
CA ALA A 43 -15.41 4.90 1.56
C ALA A 43 -15.21 3.41 1.26
N VAL A 44 -15.13 3.09 -0.04
CA VAL A 44 -14.89 1.75 -0.59
C VAL A 44 -13.74 1.80 -1.57
N CYS A 45 -13.03 0.68 -1.77
CA CYS A 45 -11.86 0.62 -2.65
C CYS A 45 -11.65 -0.77 -3.25
N LYS A 46 -11.48 -0.86 -4.56
CA LYS A 46 -11.24 -2.15 -5.24
C LYS A 46 -9.78 -2.61 -5.16
N GLY A 47 -8.90 -1.78 -4.60
CA GLY A 47 -7.46 -2.04 -4.52
C GLY A 47 -6.69 -1.33 -5.62
N CYS A 48 -5.39 -1.10 -5.39
CA CYS A 48 -4.57 -0.19 -6.20
C CYS A 48 -4.56 -0.54 -7.69
N ARG A 49 -4.50 -1.82 -8.05
CA ARG A 49 -4.50 -2.27 -9.45
C ARG A 49 -5.86 -2.13 -10.12
N ASP A 50 -6.92 -2.49 -9.41
CA ASP A 50 -8.28 -2.41 -9.94
C ASP A 50 -8.78 -0.96 -10.06
N GLU A 51 -8.22 -0.05 -9.26
CA GLU A 51 -8.45 1.39 -9.36
C GLU A 51 -7.46 2.10 -10.32
N GLY A 52 -6.52 1.37 -10.95
CA GLY A 52 -5.50 1.99 -11.81
C GLY A 52 -4.64 3.04 -11.10
N GLY A 53 -4.38 2.83 -9.80
CA GLY A 53 -3.66 3.77 -8.94
C GLY A 53 -4.46 4.98 -8.46
N LYS A 54 -5.77 5.04 -8.72
CA LYS A 54 -6.65 6.17 -8.41
C LYS A 54 -7.56 5.89 -7.19
N CYS A 55 -6.99 5.34 -6.12
CA CYS A 55 -7.74 5.07 -4.89
C CYS A 55 -8.30 6.37 -4.29
N SER A 56 -9.56 6.35 -3.83
CA SER A 56 -10.31 7.54 -3.39
C SER A 56 -9.70 8.30 -2.21
N HIS A 57 -8.93 7.64 -1.34
CA HIS A 57 -8.27 8.28 -0.20
C HIS A 57 -6.98 9.03 -0.57
N LEU A 58 -6.51 8.97 -1.83
CA LEU A 58 -5.24 9.61 -2.19
C LEU A 58 -5.44 11.13 -2.24
N PRO A 59 -4.62 11.92 -1.52
CA PRO A 59 -4.75 13.37 -1.51
C PRO A 59 -4.37 14.01 -2.86
N MET A 60 -3.71 13.25 -3.72
CA MET A 60 -3.25 13.66 -5.03
C MET A 60 -3.04 12.44 -5.95
N ASN A 61 -2.88 12.69 -7.24
CA ASN A 61 -2.66 11.62 -8.22
C ASN A 61 -1.40 10.79 -7.92
N CYS A 62 -1.53 9.46 -7.95
CA CYS A 62 -0.42 8.54 -7.78
C CYS A 62 0.57 8.65 -8.96
N ARG A 63 1.86 8.83 -8.65
CA ARG A 63 2.94 8.85 -9.64
C ARG A 63 3.58 7.48 -9.88
N VAL A 64 3.45 6.55 -8.92
CA VAL A 64 4.13 5.25 -8.96
C VAL A 64 3.42 4.27 -9.89
N TYR A 65 2.09 4.14 -9.76
CA TYR A 65 1.31 3.22 -10.57
C TYR A 65 1.49 3.43 -12.09
N PRO A 66 1.26 4.64 -12.64
CA PRO A 66 1.44 4.85 -14.08
C PRO A 66 2.91 4.70 -14.53
N CYS A 67 3.89 4.89 -13.63
CA CYS A 67 5.29 4.63 -13.95
C CYS A 67 5.55 3.13 -14.11
N ALA A 68 5.05 2.31 -13.18
CA ALA A 68 5.19 0.85 -13.24
C ALA A 68 4.48 0.27 -14.46
N ASP A 69 3.27 0.76 -14.76
CA ASP A 69 2.48 0.37 -15.93
C ASP A 69 3.21 0.67 -17.24
N ARG A 70 3.70 1.91 -17.43
CA ARG A 70 4.50 2.28 -18.61
C ARG A 70 5.79 1.47 -18.77
N ARG A 71 6.40 1.04 -17.67
CA ARG A 71 7.62 0.21 -17.69
C ARG A 71 7.32 -1.28 -17.84
N GLY A 72 6.05 -1.70 -17.82
CA GLY A 72 5.66 -3.11 -17.91
C GLY A 72 6.13 -3.96 -16.73
N ILE A 73 6.31 -3.35 -15.55
CA ILE A 73 6.78 -4.06 -14.34
C ILE A 73 5.66 -4.27 -13.33
N SER A 74 5.62 -5.45 -12.73
CA SER A 74 4.66 -5.77 -11.67
C SER A 74 4.98 -5.04 -10.38
N PHE A 75 6.26 -5.01 -9.99
CA PHE A 75 6.72 -4.39 -8.75
C PHE A 75 7.91 -3.48 -9.00
N CYS A 76 7.99 -2.38 -8.25
CA CYS A 76 9.08 -1.44 -8.41
C CYS A 76 10.46 -2.07 -8.12
N CYS A 77 10.55 -3.15 -7.32
CA CYS A 77 11.81 -3.88 -7.08
C CYS A 77 12.37 -4.61 -8.30
N ASP A 78 11.62 -4.68 -9.39
CA ASP A 78 12.07 -5.22 -10.67
C ASP A 78 12.53 -4.11 -11.64
N CYS A 79 12.40 -2.84 -11.24
CA CYS A 79 12.95 -1.71 -11.99
C CYS A 79 14.48 -1.65 -11.83
N PRO A 80 15.26 -1.44 -12.91
CA PRO A 80 16.70 -1.20 -12.81
C PRO A 80 17.09 0.04 -11.98
N GLU A 81 16.19 1.00 -11.85
CA GLU A 81 16.38 2.22 -11.06
C GLU A 81 15.93 2.06 -9.60
N PHE A 82 15.59 0.85 -9.15
CA PHE A 82 15.15 0.65 -7.78
C PHE A 82 16.31 0.70 -6.78
N PRO A 83 16.18 1.43 -5.65
CA PRO A 83 15.09 2.34 -5.29
C PRO A 83 15.20 3.71 -5.99
N CYS A 84 14.06 4.36 -6.26
CA CYS A 84 14.01 5.67 -6.92
C CYS A 84 13.21 6.73 -6.13
N ASP A 85 13.26 7.98 -6.61
CA ASP A 85 12.68 9.15 -5.94
C ASP A 85 11.16 9.06 -5.70
N PHE A 86 10.43 8.26 -6.50
CA PHE A 86 9.00 8.06 -6.28
C PHE A 86 8.66 7.21 -5.04
N LEU A 87 9.66 6.56 -4.44
CA LEU A 87 9.52 5.70 -3.28
C LEU A 87 10.14 6.30 -2.01
N GLN A 88 10.67 7.53 -2.07
CA GLN A 88 11.24 8.20 -0.91
C GLN A 88 10.20 8.32 0.22
N PRO A 89 10.61 8.09 1.48
CA PRO A 89 9.76 8.33 2.63
C PRO A 89 9.67 9.84 2.92
N TYR A 90 8.54 10.27 3.48
CA TYR A 90 8.33 11.65 3.90
C TYR A 90 8.16 11.74 5.42
N ALA A 91 8.82 12.72 6.03
CA ALA A 91 8.81 12.90 7.49
C ALA A 91 7.47 13.44 8.01
N ASP A 92 6.83 14.34 7.26
CA ASP A 92 5.55 14.99 7.61
C ASP A 92 4.39 13.97 7.76
N ASN A 93 4.44 12.89 6.99
CA ASN A 93 3.45 11.82 7.01
C ASN A 93 4.03 10.50 7.56
N ALA A 94 5.11 10.56 8.35
CA ALA A 94 5.81 9.37 8.81
C ALA A 94 5.00 8.42 9.72
N LYS A 95 3.78 8.77 10.14
CA LYS A 95 2.91 7.81 10.84
C LYS A 95 2.13 6.92 9.89
N LEU A 96 2.06 7.27 8.60
CA LEU A 96 1.31 6.53 7.61
C LEU A 96 2.16 5.39 7.04
N TRP A 97 1.51 4.24 6.81
CA TRP A 97 2.11 3.03 6.27
C TRP A 97 2.79 3.18 4.90
N HIS A 98 2.65 4.31 4.20
CA HIS A 98 3.31 4.54 2.91
C HIS A 98 4.85 4.51 3.00
N ASN A 99 5.42 4.75 4.18
CA ASN A 99 6.86 4.65 4.41
C ASN A 99 7.36 3.19 4.48
N THR A 100 6.46 2.20 4.50
CA THR A 100 6.83 0.77 4.45
C THR A 100 7.11 0.28 3.04
N LYS A 101 6.82 1.08 1.99
CA LYS A 101 6.95 0.72 0.56
C LYS A 101 8.29 0.05 0.22
N VAL A 102 9.39 0.77 0.44
CA VAL A 102 10.74 0.29 0.07
C VAL A 102 11.10 -0.96 0.86
N PHE A 103 10.79 -0.99 2.16
CA PHE A 103 11.07 -2.17 2.98
C PHE A 103 10.31 -3.40 2.50
N ASN A 104 9.02 -3.26 2.19
CA ASN A 104 8.21 -4.34 1.62
C ASN A 104 8.74 -4.79 0.26
N LEU A 105 9.13 -3.87 -0.62
CA LEU A 105 9.72 -4.19 -1.92
C LEU A 105 11.04 -4.97 -1.79
N CYS A 106 11.91 -4.60 -0.85
CA CYS A 106 13.12 -5.37 -0.54
C CYS A 106 12.80 -6.79 -0.06
N LEU A 107 11.76 -6.96 0.78
CA LEU A 107 11.32 -8.28 1.23
C LEU A 107 10.74 -9.08 0.07
N ILE A 108 9.84 -8.51 -0.74
CA ILE A 108 9.27 -9.15 -1.93
C ILE A 108 10.39 -9.63 -2.86
N LYS A 109 11.42 -8.80 -3.12
CA LYS A 109 12.57 -9.18 -3.94
C LYS A 109 13.37 -10.33 -3.32
N LYS A 110 13.55 -10.31 -2.00
CA LYS A 110 14.36 -11.29 -1.27
C LYS A 110 13.71 -12.67 -1.14
N MET A 111 12.40 -12.72 -0.87
CA MET A 111 11.71 -13.96 -0.48
C MET A 111 10.52 -14.33 -1.37
N GLY A 112 10.21 -13.51 -2.37
CA GLY A 112 9.04 -13.69 -3.22
C GLY A 112 7.76 -13.14 -2.60
N LEU A 113 6.83 -12.77 -3.48
CA LEU A 113 5.58 -12.10 -3.12
C LEU A 113 4.72 -12.93 -2.14
N GLU A 114 4.48 -14.20 -2.45
CA GLU A 114 3.60 -15.02 -1.62
C GLU A 114 4.14 -15.22 -0.21
N HIS A 115 5.43 -15.50 -0.09
CA HIS A 115 6.05 -15.71 1.22
C HIS A 115 6.04 -14.43 2.05
N TRP A 116 6.33 -13.28 1.42
CA TRP A 116 6.20 -11.97 2.07
C TRP A 116 4.75 -11.71 2.52
N ALA A 117 3.77 -11.93 1.66
CA ALA A 117 2.37 -11.65 1.97
C ALA A 117 1.86 -12.48 3.15
N LYS A 118 2.22 -13.77 3.19
CA LYS A 118 1.79 -14.71 4.26
C LYS A 118 2.54 -14.52 5.57
N THR A 119 3.79 -14.04 5.56
CA THR A 119 4.66 -14.10 6.76
C THR A 119 5.20 -12.76 7.24
N LYS A 120 5.18 -11.72 6.40
CA LYS A 120 5.82 -10.43 6.70
C LYS A 120 4.90 -9.22 6.58
N ALA A 121 3.99 -9.16 5.61
CA ALA A 121 3.21 -7.95 5.32
C ALA A 121 2.53 -7.35 6.58
N GLU A 122 1.78 -8.18 7.33
CA GLU A 122 1.15 -7.77 8.59
C GLU A 122 2.16 -7.35 9.65
N ARG A 123 3.23 -8.13 9.83
CA ARG A 123 4.27 -7.86 10.84
C ARG A 123 4.98 -6.54 10.58
N VAL A 124 5.25 -6.21 9.32
CA VAL A 124 5.83 -4.92 8.94
C VAL A 124 4.89 -3.78 9.30
N LEU A 125 3.61 -3.91 8.93
CA LEU A 125 2.61 -2.87 9.23
C LEU A 125 2.43 -2.68 10.73
N ARG A 126 2.35 -3.77 11.51
CA ARG A 126 2.24 -3.75 12.97
C ARG A 126 3.47 -3.12 13.61
N ALA A 127 4.68 -3.53 13.21
CA ALA A 127 5.91 -2.96 13.73
C ALA A 127 5.98 -1.45 13.47
N TYR A 128 5.63 -1.04 12.24
CA TYR A 128 5.63 0.36 11.85
C TYR A 128 4.61 1.21 12.63
N SER A 129 3.41 0.67 12.86
CA SER A 129 2.27 1.45 13.36
C SER A 129 2.09 1.38 14.87
N CYS A 130 2.55 0.30 15.52
CA CYS A 130 2.18 -0.03 16.90
C CYS A 130 3.39 -0.27 17.82
N GLU A 131 4.54 -0.66 17.29
CA GLU A 131 5.69 -1.01 18.14
C GLU A 131 6.51 0.22 18.50
N LYS A 132 7.13 0.18 19.69
CA LYS A 132 8.12 1.18 20.09
C LYS A 132 9.42 0.90 19.37
N TRP A 133 10.11 1.96 18.94
CA TRP A 133 11.45 1.88 18.36
C TRP A 133 12.43 1.15 19.31
N ARG A 134 13.28 0.31 18.73
CA ARG A 134 14.31 -0.49 19.39
C ARG A 134 15.52 -0.58 18.46
N LEU A 135 16.73 -0.63 19.04
CA LEU A 135 17.98 -0.92 18.32
C LEU A 135 18.17 -2.43 18.16
#